data_AF-A0A6L0X927-F1
#
_entry.id   AF-A0A6L0X927-F1
#
_cell.length_a   1.000
_cell.length_b   1.000
_cell.length_c   1.000
_cell.angle_alpha   90.00
_cell.angle_beta   90.00
_cell.angle_gamma   90.00
#
_symmetry.space_group_name_H-M   'P 1'
#
loop_
_entity.id
_entity.type
_entity.pdbx_description
1 polymer ?
#
loop_
_entity_poly.entity_id
_entity_poly.type
_entity_poly.pdbx_seq_one_letter_code
_entity_poly.pdbx_strand_id
1 'polypeptide(L)'
;MPKNTDQEEWEDYGDEEVQDEEEEDTTINNSDVVVRYKKAATWCNETLRVLIDATKPGAKVCDLCRLGDDTITAKVKTMFKGTEKGIAFPTCISVNNCVCHNSPGVSDEATQQEIAMGDVVHYDLGIHVDGYCAVVAHTIQVTEDNELGKDEKAARVITATYNILNTALRQMRPGATIYQVTDVVEKAAEHYKVTPVDGVLSHMMKRYIIDGYRCIPQRRVAEHMVHDYDLEKAQVWTLDIVMTSGKGKLKERDARPCVFKVALDSNYSVKMESAKEVQKEIDSKYATFPFAIRNLEAKKARLGLNEMAKHGAVIPYPILFEKEGEVVAHFKITVLISNKKIEPITGLKPQKAPALEPYTDEMLLATNKLSLSLEKKAAK
;
A
#
# COMPACT_ATOMS: atom_id res chain seq x y z
N MET A 1 27.57 28.38 75.30
CA MET A 1 27.47 29.56 74.41
C MET A 1 27.17 29.08 73.00
N PRO A 2 26.23 29.73 72.28
CA PRO A 2 25.80 29.35 70.94
C PRO A 2 26.52 30.14 69.82
N LYS A 3 26.21 29.72 68.58
CA LYS A 3 26.42 30.30 67.21
C LYS A 3 27.75 29.88 66.55
N ASN A 4 27.80 28.96 65.58
CA ASN A 4 27.06 28.76 64.32
C ASN A 4 27.41 29.82 63.26
N THR A 5 28.15 29.40 62.22
CA THR A 5 27.88 29.55 60.77
C THR A 5 29.13 29.15 60.00
N ASP A 6 29.18 27.95 59.43
CA ASP A 6 30.01 27.66 58.25
C ASP A 6 29.05 27.46 57.08
N GLN A 7 29.21 28.34 56.09
CA GLN A 7 28.40 28.42 54.88
C GLN A 7 28.78 27.27 53.95
N GLU A 8 27.81 26.44 53.58
CA GLU A 8 27.94 25.52 52.45
C GLU A 8 28.03 26.35 51.16
N GLU A 9 29.20 26.30 50.52
CA GLU A 9 29.40 26.77 49.15
C GLU A 9 28.64 25.84 48.20
N TRP A 10 27.61 26.39 47.56
CA TRP A 10 26.88 25.71 46.48
C TRP A 10 27.70 25.87 45.19
N GLU A 11 28.31 24.78 44.73
CA GLU A 11 28.90 24.72 43.39
C GLU A 11 27.78 24.81 42.36
N ASP A 12 27.78 25.92 41.63
CA ASP A 12 26.96 26.19 40.45
C ASP A 12 27.35 25.20 39.35
N TYR A 13 26.61 24.08 39.25
CA TYR A 13 26.65 23.22 38.08
C TYR A 13 26.04 24.00 36.94
N GLY A 14 26.91 24.67 36.18
CA GLY A 14 26.55 25.45 35.01
C GLY A 14 25.56 24.70 34.13
N ASP A 15 24.52 25.43 33.74
CA ASP A 15 23.58 25.05 32.69
C ASP A 15 24.37 24.50 31.48
N GLU A 16 24.44 23.17 31.36
CA GLU A 16 24.73 22.55 30.08
C GLU A 16 23.61 22.99 29.15
N GLU A 17 23.93 23.90 28.22
CA GLU A 17 23.08 24.24 27.09
C GLU A 17 22.67 22.93 26.41
N VAL A 18 21.45 22.45 26.72
CA VAL A 18 20.77 21.46 25.92
C VAL A 18 20.59 22.14 24.57
N GLN A 19 21.45 21.80 23.61
CA GLN A 19 21.17 22.10 22.22
C GLN A 19 19.85 21.41 21.91
N ASP A 20 18.77 22.21 21.82
CA ASP A 20 17.52 21.80 21.21
C ASP A 20 17.87 21.36 19.77
N GLU A 21 18.14 20.08 19.57
CA GLU A 21 18.16 19.49 18.24
C GLU A 21 16.77 19.73 17.67
N GLU A 22 16.64 20.69 16.74
CA GLU A 22 15.39 20.93 16.02
C GLU A 22 14.87 19.58 15.50
N GLU A 23 13.72 19.12 15.99
CA GLU A 23 13.11 17.87 15.53
C GLU A 23 12.99 17.91 14.00
N GLU A 24 13.63 16.97 13.31
CA GLU A 24 13.61 16.88 11.85
C GLU A 24 12.16 16.85 11.33
N ASP A 25 11.75 17.82 10.50
CA ASP A 25 10.43 17.80 9.86
C ASP A 25 10.33 16.61 8.90
N THR A 26 9.67 15.56 9.38
CA THR A 26 9.41 14.31 8.63
C THR A 26 8.17 14.38 7.73
N THR A 27 7.52 15.55 7.63
CA THR A 27 6.33 15.73 6.79
C THR A 27 6.70 16.15 5.37
N ILE A 28 5.70 16.17 4.48
CA ILE A 28 5.88 16.65 3.10
C ILE A 28 5.96 18.18 2.97
N ASN A 29 6.01 18.92 4.09
CA ASN A 29 6.44 20.32 4.08
C ASN A 29 7.94 20.45 3.82
N ASN A 30 8.72 19.43 4.22
CA ASN A 30 10.12 19.30 3.89
C ASN A 30 10.31 18.80 2.45
N SER A 31 11.05 19.57 1.63
CA SER A 31 11.31 19.21 0.22
C SER A 31 12.07 17.90 0.08
N ASP A 32 12.95 17.58 1.03
CA ASP A 32 13.78 16.37 0.97
C ASP A 32 12.94 15.12 1.23
N VAL A 33 11.90 15.23 2.06
CA VAL A 33 10.89 14.18 2.25
C VAL A 33 10.10 13.96 0.97
N VAL A 34 9.67 15.04 0.31
CA VAL A 34 8.97 14.95 -0.98
C VAL A 34 9.83 14.28 -2.06
N VAL A 35 11.14 14.59 -2.11
CA VAL A 35 12.08 13.98 -3.05
C VAL A 35 12.17 12.47 -2.83
N ARG A 36 12.25 12.01 -1.57
CA ARG A 36 12.30 10.58 -1.24
C ARG A 36 11.02 9.85 -1.65
N TYR A 37 9.84 10.38 -1.29
CA TYR A 37 8.55 9.82 -1.73
C TYR A 37 8.44 9.74 -3.26
N LYS A 38 8.77 10.83 -3.96
CA LYS A 38 8.68 10.87 -5.43
C LYS A 38 9.65 9.91 -6.10
N LYS A 39 10.84 9.72 -5.53
CA LYS A 39 11.80 8.77 -6.09
C LYS A 39 11.37 7.32 -5.86
N ALA A 40 10.91 6.99 -4.64
CA ALA A 40 10.30 5.69 -4.37
C ALA A 40 9.15 5.40 -5.33
N ALA A 41 8.24 6.37 -5.52
CA ALA A 41 7.11 6.25 -6.43
C ALA A 41 7.52 6.06 -7.90
N THR A 42 8.55 6.77 -8.35
CA THR A 42 9.13 6.60 -9.69
C THR A 42 9.61 5.17 -9.88
N TRP A 43 10.36 4.62 -8.92
CA TRP A 43 10.82 3.24 -8.98
C TRP A 43 9.66 2.25 -8.95
N CYS A 44 8.60 2.48 -8.16
CA CYS A 44 7.40 1.63 -8.17
C CYS A 44 6.77 1.58 -9.56
N ASN A 45 6.57 2.74 -10.20
CA ASN A 45 5.99 2.83 -11.54
C ASN A 45 6.87 2.17 -12.62
N GLU A 46 8.20 2.27 -12.48
CA GLU A 46 9.12 1.59 -13.40
C GLU A 46 9.13 0.08 -13.21
N THR A 47 9.14 -0.42 -11.97
CA THR A 47 9.04 -1.87 -11.68
C THR A 47 7.71 -2.42 -12.18
N LEU A 48 6.62 -1.68 -11.99
CA LEU A 48 5.30 -2.09 -12.47
C LEU A 48 5.27 -2.25 -14.00
N ARG A 49 5.94 -1.36 -14.75
CA ARG A 49 6.08 -1.51 -16.22
C ARG A 49 6.84 -2.78 -16.59
N VAL A 50 7.96 -3.07 -15.91
CA VAL A 50 8.74 -4.31 -16.12
C VAL A 50 7.87 -5.55 -15.89
N LEU A 51 7.04 -5.55 -14.84
CA LEU A 51 6.14 -6.66 -14.54
C LEU A 51 5.04 -6.83 -15.59
N ILE A 52 4.42 -5.73 -16.02
CA ILE A 52 3.40 -5.74 -17.07
C ILE A 52 3.99 -6.27 -18.38
N ASP A 53 5.16 -5.78 -18.79
CA ASP A 53 5.84 -6.20 -20.02
C ASP A 53 6.25 -7.69 -19.98
N ALA A 54 6.57 -8.21 -18.79
CA ALA A 54 6.91 -9.61 -18.59
C ALA A 54 5.68 -10.54 -18.50
N THR A 55 4.48 -9.98 -18.31
CA THR A 55 3.26 -10.76 -18.10
C THR A 55 2.64 -11.18 -19.43
N LYS A 56 2.79 -12.45 -19.73
CA LYS A 56 2.32 -13.09 -20.96
C LYS A 56 1.86 -14.52 -20.67
N PRO A 57 1.06 -15.14 -21.55
CA PRO A 57 0.68 -16.54 -21.38
C PRO A 57 1.89 -17.46 -21.15
N GLY A 58 1.80 -18.34 -20.15
CA GLY A 58 2.85 -19.25 -19.70
C GLY A 58 3.87 -18.64 -18.72
N ALA A 59 3.82 -17.34 -18.44
CA ALA A 59 4.64 -16.75 -17.38
C ALA A 59 4.19 -17.30 -16.01
N LYS A 60 5.13 -17.65 -15.13
CA LYS A 60 4.82 -18.15 -13.79
C LYS A 60 4.69 -17.01 -12.80
N VAL A 61 3.66 -17.06 -11.97
CA VAL A 61 3.40 -16.05 -10.92
C VAL A 61 4.60 -15.89 -9.98
N CYS A 62 5.24 -16.99 -9.57
CA CYS A 62 6.44 -16.94 -8.71
C CYS A 62 7.61 -16.21 -9.36
N ASP A 63 7.83 -16.43 -10.66
CA ASP A 63 8.95 -15.84 -11.40
C ASP A 63 8.73 -14.35 -11.61
N LEU A 64 7.49 -13.94 -11.87
CA LEU A 64 7.13 -12.53 -11.95
C LEU A 64 7.27 -11.83 -10.58
N CYS A 65 6.84 -12.47 -9.50
CA CYS A 65 7.03 -11.90 -8.16
C CYS A 65 8.51 -11.71 -7.81
N ARG A 66 9.35 -12.70 -8.14
CA ARG A 66 10.81 -12.60 -7.99
C ARG A 66 11.40 -11.50 -8.87
N LEU A 67 10.99 -11.42 -10.13
CA LEU A 67 11.42 -10.38 -11.06
C LEU A 67 11.13 -8.98 -10.51
N GLY A 68 9.95 -8.77 -9.90
CA GLY A 68 9.59 -7.50 -9.28
C GLY A 68 10.54 -7.13 -8.15
N ASP A 69 10.77 -8.04 -7.21
CA ASP A 69 11.66 -7.80 -6.06
C ASP A 69 13.12 -7.59 -6.50
N ASP A 70 13.64 -8.41 -7.41
CA ASP A 70 14.98 -8.26 -7.97
C ASP A 70 15.14 -6.90 -8.69
N THR A 71 14.10 -6.47 -9.41
CA THR A 71 14.06 -5.15 -10.06
C THR A 71 14.09 -4.02 -9.03
N ILE A 72 13.34 -4.13 -7.92
CA ILE A 72 13.37 -3.16 -6.82
C ILE A 72 14.77 -3.09 -6.23
N THR A 73 15.36 -4.23 -5.87
CA THR A 73 16.70 -4.31 -5.29
C THR A 73 17.78 -3.72 -6.22
N ALA A 74 17.65 -3.88 -7.53
CA ALA A 74 18.53 -3.24 -8.49
C ALA A 74 18.34 -1.72 -8.55
N LYS A 75 17.09 -1.25 -8.59
CA LYS A 75 16.74 0.18 -8.69
C LYS A 75 17.18 0.99 -7.47
N VAL A 76 16.94 0.49 -6.26
CA VAL A 76 17.28 1.26 -5.05
C VAL A 76 18.78 1.50 -4.91
N LYS A 77 19.65 0.69 -5.54
CA LYS A 77 21.11 0.88 -5.53
C LYS A 77 21.58 2.09 -6.35
N THR A 78 20.72 2.68 -7.21
CA THR A 78 21.15 3.74 -8.14
C THR A 78 21.26 5.12 -7.50
N MET A 79 20.60 5.37 -6.37
CA MET A 79 20.56 6.68 -5.69
C MET A 79 20.56 6.53 -4.17
N PHE A 80 20.71 7.65 -3.45
CA PHE A 80 20.67 7.71 -1.97
C PHE A 80 21.66 6.75 -1.30
N LYS A 81 22.94 6.76 -1.73
CA LYS A 81 24.00 5.95 -1.12
C LYS A 81 24.11 6.29 0.38
N GLY A 82 24.24 5.27 1.24
CA GLY A 82 24.28 5.43 2.69
C GLY A 82 22.91 5.54 3.37
N THR A 83 21.83 5.81 2.64
CA THR A 83 20.46 5.86 3.18
C THR A 83 19.81 4.47 3.16
N GLU A 84 19.04 4.14 4.20
CA GLU A 84 18.20 2.95 4.23
C GLU A 84 17.14 3.01 3.12
N LYS A 85 16.93 1.91 2.38
CA LYS A 85 16.02 1.85 1.24
C LYS A 85 15.85 0.40 0.81
N GLY A 86 14.67 0.09 0.27
CA GLY A 86 14.36 -1.28 -0.09
C GLY A 86 12.89 -1.46 -0.42
N ILE A 87 12.45 -2.71 -0.27
CA ILE A 87 11.08 -3.13 -0.48
C ILE A 87 10.25 -2.66 0.73
N ALA A 88 9.23 -1.85 0.47
CA ALA A 88 8.23 -1.46 1.48
C ALA A 88 7.01 -2.40 1.48
N PHE A 89 6.75 -3.04 0.35
CA PHE A 89 5.75 -4.10 0.23
C PHE A 89 6.23 -5.07 -0.84
N PRO A 90 6.34 -6.37 -0.56
CA PRO A 90 6.89 -7.33 -1.52
C PRO A 90 5.99 -7.43 -2.75
N THR A 91 6.59 -7.73 -3.89
CA THR A 91 5.83 -7.92 -5.12
C THR A 91 4.81 -9.05 -4.93
N CYS A 92 3.53 -8.73 -5.05
CA CYS A 92 2.43 -9.68 -5.02
C CYS A 92 1.73 -9.67 -6.36
N ILE A 93 1.39 -10.84 -6.86
CA ILE A 93 0.68 -11.02 -8.13
C ILE A 93 -0.49 -11.96 -7.90
N SER A 94 -1.68 -11.38 -7.91
CA SER A 94 -2.95 -12.13 -7.78
C SER A 94 -3.58 -12.28 -9.17
N VAL A 95 -4.27 -13.40 -9.38
CA VAL A 95 -4.87 -13.74 -10.66
C VAL A 95 -6.35 -14.07 -10.48
N ASN A 96 -7.19 -13.51 -11.35
CA ASN A 96 -8.63 -13.71 -11.45
C ASN A 96 -9.39 -13.40 -10.15
N ASN A 97 -9.84 -14.44 -9.43
CA ASN A 97 -10.60 -14.29 -8.19
C ASN A 97 -9.72 -14.26 -6.93
N CYS A 98 -8.40 -14.45 -7.07
CA CYS A 98 -7.44 -14.12 -6.01
C CYS A 98 -7.34 -12.59 -5.90
N VAL A 99 -7.46 -12.05 -4.70
CA VAL A 99 -7.57 -10.59 -4.51
C VAL A 99 -6.25 -9.95 -4.10
N CYS A 100 -5.55 -10.54 -3.14
CA CYS A 100 -4.39 -9.89 -2.54
C CYS A 100 -3.37 -10.88 -1.98
N HIS A 101 -2.16 -10.35 -1.72
CA HIS A 101 -1.07 -10.97 -0.96
C HIS A 101 -0.50 -12.29 -1.53
N ASN A 102 -0.86 -12.64 -2.76
CA ASN A 102 -0.30 -13.81 -3.43
C ASN A 102 1.15 -13.53 -3.84
N SER A 103 2.08 -14.16 -3.12
CA SER A 103 3.52 -13.88 -3.23
C SER A 103 4.33 -15.19 -3.08
N PRO A 104 4.03 -16.24 -3.87
CA PRO A 104 4.57 -17.58 -3.65
C PRO A 104 6.10 -17.62 -3.84
N GLY A 105 6.77 -18.47 -3.06
CA GLY A 105 8.17 -18.85 -3.31
C GLY A 105 8.26 -20.03 -4.28
N VAL A 106 9.45 -20.33 -4.80
CA VAL A 106 9.69 -21.38 -5.83
C VAL A 106 9.43 -22.81 -5.31
N SER A 107 9.38 -23.01 -3.99
CA SER A 107 9.12 -24.31 -3.37
C SER A 107 7.67 -24.50 -2.90
N ASP A 108 6.79 -23.52 -3.09
CA ASP A 108 5.38 -23.61 -2.68
C ASP A 108 4.54 -24.29 -3.79
N GLU A 109 3.47 -25.03 -3.49
CA GLU A 109 2.65 -25.65 -4.57
C GLU A 109 1.98 -24.60 -5.50
N ALA A 110 1.73 -23.39 -4.97
CA ALA A 110 1.30 -22.22 -5.75
C ALA A 110 2.32 -21.75 -6.80
N THR A 111 3.57 -22.24 -6.76
CA THR A 111 4.64 -21.99 -7.77
C THR A 111 4.20 -22.34 -9.19
N GLN A 112 3.24 -23.27 -9.33
CA GLN A 112 2.81 -23.77 -10.64
C GLN A 112 1.74 -22.90 -11.32
N GLN A 113 1.28 -21.82 -10.69
CA GLN A 113 0.32 -20.93 -11.33
C GLN A 113 0.97 -20.20 -12.50
N GLU A 114 0.59 -20.59 -13.71
CA GLU A 114 0.93 -19.92 -14.95
C GLU A 114 -0.19 -18.96 -15.36
N ILE A 115 0.21 -17.83 -15.93
CA ILE A 115 -0.70 -16.85 -16.51
C ILE A 115 -1.27 -17.42 -17.81
N ALA A 116 -2.58 -17.33 -18.00
CA ALA A 116 -3.26 -17.70 -19.23
C ALA A 116 -3.74 -16.47 -20.03
N MET A 117 -4.06 -16.68 -21.31
CA MET A 117 -4.76 -15.67 -22.10
C MET A 117 -6.14 -15.42 -21.50
N GLY A 118 -6.53 -14.15 -21.35
CA GLY A 118 -7.79 -13.73 -20.76
C GLY A 118 -7.76 -13.54 -19.25
N ASP A 119 -6.71 -13.98 -18.56
CA ASP A 119 -6.56 -13.80 -17.11
C ASP A 119 -6.54 -12.32 -16.72
N VAL A 120 -7.16 -12.01 -15.59
CA VAL A 120 -7.06 -10.70 -14.95
C VAL A 120 -5.97 -10.77 -13.89
N VAL A 121 -4.94 -9.95 -14.03
CA VAL A 121 -3.73 -9.98 -13.20
C VAL A 121 -3.62 -8.69 -12.42
N HIS A 122 -3.50 -8.80 -11.09
CA HIS A 122 -3.33 -7.70 -10.15
C HIS A 122 -1.91 -7.71 -9.60
N TYR A 123 -1.21 -6.58 -9.72
CA TYR A 123 0.10 -6.36 -9.12
C TYR A 123 -0.06 -5.50 -7.88
N ASP A 124 0.70 -5.77 -6.82
CA ASP A 124 0.84 -4.90 -5.65
C ASP A 124 2.30 -4.92 -5.16
N LEU A 125 2.91 -3.75 -5.02
CA LEU A 125 4.29 -3.61 -4.58
C LEU A 125 4.56 -2.24 -3.96
N GLY A 126 5.63 -2.16 -3.17
CA GLY A 126 6.03 -0.93 -2.49
C GLY A 126 7.53 -0.80 -2.35
N ILE A 127 8.00 0.44 -2.37
CA ILE A 127 9.42 0.79 -2.22
C ILE A 127 9.52 1.92 -1.20
N HIS A 128 10.55 1.92 -0.35
CA HIS A 128 10.85 3.02 0.56
C HIS A 128 12.25 3.58 0.35
N VAL A 129 12.39 4.86 0.68
CA VAL A 129 13.68 5.53 0.88
C VAL A 129 13.61 6.21 2.23
N ASP A 130 14.51 5.84 3.15
CA ASP A 130 14.62 6.43 4.49
C ASP A 130 13.34 6.28 5.33
N GLY A 131 12.63 5.18 5.11
CA GLY A 131 11.31 4.91 5.69
C GLY A 131 10.14 5.64 5.01
N TYR A 132 10.36 6.56 4.07
CA TYR A 132 9.30 7.17 3.28
C TYR A 132 8.92 6.26 2.12
N CYS A 133 7.73 5.66 2.19
CA CYS A 133 7.31 4.61 1.26
C CYS A 133 6.29 5.09 0.23
N ALA A 134 6.38 4.50 -0.96
CA ALA A 134 5.37 4.60 -1.98
C ALA A 134 4.92 3.19 -2.36
N VAL A 135 3.61 2.99 -2.44
CA VAL A 135 2.98 1.74 -2.85
C VAL A 135 2.14 1.95 -4.11
N VAL A 136 2.02 0.88 -4.91
CA VAL A 136 1.21 0.87 -6.12
C VAL A 136 0.57 -0.50 -6.32
N ALA A 137 -0.69 -0.49 -6.71
CA ALA A 137 -1.36 -1.66 -7.27
C ALA A 137 -2.00 -1.31 -8.61
N HIS A 138 -2.04 -2.30 -9.50
CA HIS A 138 -2.56 -2.11 -10.85
C HIS A 138 -3.14 -3.43 -11.37
N THR A 139 -4.17 -3.32 -12.21
CA THR A 139 -4.82 -4.48 -12.82
C THR A 139 -4.75 -4.39 -14.33
N ILE A 140 -4.41 -5.51 -14.96
CA ILE A 140 -4.55 -5.70 -16.41
C ILE A 140 -5.37 -6.96 -16.70
N GLN A 141 -5.91 -7.07 -17.91
CA GLN A 141 -6.32 -8.33 -18.50
C GLN A 141 -5.29 -8.74 -19.56
N VAL A 142 -4.89 -10.01 -19.57
CA VAL A 142 -3.96 -10.55 -20.56
C VAL A 142 -4.70 -10.73 -21.88
N THR A 143 -4.43 -9.86 -22.85
CA THR A 143 -5.03 -9.88 -24.19
C THR A 143 -3.95 -9.83 -25.26
N GLU A 144 -4.30 -10.20 -26.50
CA GLU A 144 -3.34 -10.21 -27.62
C GLU A 144 -2.84 -8.81 -28.00
N ASP A 145 -3.70 -7.80 -27.90
CA ASP A 145 -3.46 -6.42 -28.33
C ASP A 145 -3.20 -5.44 -27.17
N ASN A 146 -3.19 -5.94 -25.93
CA ASN A 146 -3.08 -5.13 -24.72
C ASN A 146 -4.20 -4.08 -24.59
N GLU A 147 -5.37 -4.35 -25.18
CA GLU A 147 -6.61 -3.61 -24.98
C GLU A 147 -7.62 -4.48 -24.22
N LEU A 148 -8.50 -3.86 -23.42
CA LEU A 148 -9.61 -4.58 -22.78
C LEU A 148 -10.64 -4.93 -23.84
N GLY A 149 -10.81 -6.23 -24.08
CA GLY A 149 -11.68 -6.79 -25.11
C GLY A 149 -13.17 -6.82 -24.74
N LYS A 150 -13.94 -7.55 -25.54
CA LYS A 150 -15.42 -7.68 -25.45
C LYS A 150 -15.93 -8.40 -24.19
N ASP A 151 -15.07 -8.80 -23.26
CA ASP A 151 -15.53 -9.29 -21.97
C ASP A 151 -16.13 -8.12 -21.17
N GLU A 152 -17.45 -7.96 -21.29
CA GLU A 152 -18.19 -6.91 -20.59
C GLU A 152 -17.98 -6.96 -19.09
N LYS A 153 -17.61 -8.11 -18.50
CA LYS A 153 -17.45 -8.25 -17.06
C LYS A 153 -16.07 -7.74 -16.64
N ALA A 154 -14.99 -8.28 -17.21
CA ALA A 154 -13.63 -7.85 -16.86
C ALA A 154 -13.36 -6.39 -17.27
N ALA A 155 -13.72 -6.02 -18.50
CA ALA A 155 -13.54 -4.65 -18.99
C ALA A 155 -14.31 -3.64 -18.12
N ARG A 156 -15.55 -3.97 -17.71
CA ARG A 156 -16.34 -3.12 -16.80
C ARG A 156 -15.70 -2.99 -15.44
N VAL A 157 -15.33 -4.10 -14.78
CA VAL A 157 -14.75 -4.05 -13.43
C VAL A 157 -13.45 -3.26 -13.44
N ILE A 158 -12.53 -3.54 -14.36
CA ILE A 158 -11.24 -2.85 -14.44
C ILE A 158 -11.43 -1.34 -14.69
N THR A 159 -12.24 -0.97 -15.69
CA THR A 159 -12.47 0.44 -16.05
C THR A 159 -13.22 1.18 -14.94
N ALA A 160 -14.19 0.52 -14.30
CA ALA A 160 -14.95 1.09 -13.19
C ALA A 160 -14.04 1.35 -11.99
N THR A 161 -13.23 0.38 -11.57
CA THR A 161 -12.30 0.55 -10.43
C THR A 161 -11.35 1.72 -10.66
N TYR A 162 -10.80 1.85 -11.86
CA TYR A 162 -9.92 2.99 -12.19
C TYR A 162 -10.66 4.33 -12.18
N ASN A 163 -11.88 4.40 -12.71
CA ASN A 163 -12.69 5.62 -12.67
C ASN A 163 -13.09 6.00 -11.24
N ILE A 164 -13.44 5.02 -10.42
CA ILE A 164 -13.79 5.22 -9.01
C ILE A 164 -12.57 5.73 -8.24
N LEU A 165 -11.38 5.14 -8.44
CA LEU A 165 -10.12 5.64 -7.88
C LEU A 165 -9.90 7.11 -8.20
N ASN A 166 -10.02 7.50 -9.47
CA ASN A 166 -9.83 8.90 -9.88
C ASN A 166 -10.89 9.85 -9.32
N THR A 167 -12.11 9.37 -9.11
CA THR A 167 -13.20 10.17 -8.54
C THR A 167 -13.00 10.34 -7.03
N ALA A 168 -12.67 9.27 -6.32
CA ALA A 168 -12.35 9.28 -4.89
C ALA A 168 -11.13 10.17 -4.58
N LEU A 169 -10.08 10.09 -5.41
CA LEU A 169 -8.89 10.96 -5.31
C LEU A 169 -9.26 12.46 -5.29
N ARG A 170 -10.26 12.87 -6.07
CA ARG A 170 -10.71 14.27 -6.12
C ARG A 170 -11.43 14.72 -4.84
N GLN A 171 -12.00 13.77 -4.09
CA GLN A 171 -12.67 13.98 -2.81
C GLN A 171 -11.68 14.04 -1.63
N MET A 172 -10.45 13.54 -1.78
CA MET A 172 -9.42 13.54 -0.73
C MET A 172 -8.83 14.94 -0.46
N ARG A 173 -9.66 15.88 0.01
CA ARG A 173 -9.32 17.28 0.23
C ARG A 173 -9.22 17.62 1.71
N PRO A 174 -8.33 18.55 2.09
CA PRO A 174 -8.32 19.07 3.44
C PRO A 174 -9.71 19.58 3.88
N GLY A 175 -10.18 19.14 5.04
CA GLY A 175 -11.50 19.42 5.59
C GLY A 175 -12.64 18.53 5.09
N ALA A 176 -12.38 17.61 4.15
CA ALA A 176 -13.30 16.53 3.86
C ALA A 176 -13.12 15.41 4.88
N THR A 177 -14.22 14.78 5.29
CA THR A 177 -14.15 13.61 6.19
C THR A 177 -13.76 12.36 5.41
N ILE A 178 -13.15 11.39 6.08
CA ILE A 178 -12.81 10.09 5.46
C ILE A 178 -14.04 9.42 4.84
N TYR A 179 -15.20 9.55 5.50
CA TYR A 179 -16.43 8.92 5.06
C TYR A 179 -17.07 9.62 3.85
N GLN A 180 -16.78 10.90 3.59
CA GLN A 180 -17.17 11.52 2.32
C GLN A 180 -16.43 10.89 1.13
N VAL A 181 -15.20 10.40 1.34
CA VAL A 181 -14.47 9.63 0.32
C VAL A 181 -15.14 8.26 0.14
N THR A 182 -15.49 7.58 1.25
CA THR A 182 -16.25 6.30 1.22
C THR A 182 -17.57 6.44 0.46
N ASP A 183 -18.34 7.50 0.71
CA ASP A 183 -19.64 7.74 0.06
C ASP A 183 -19.48 7.90 -1.47
N VAL A 184 -18.41 8.58 -1.92
CA VAL A 184 -18.08 8.70 -3.35
C VAL A 184 -17.76 7.33 -3.96
N VAL A 185 -17.01 6.49 -3.24
CA VAL A 185 -16.65 5.14 -3.70
C VAL A 185 -17.90 4.26 -3.83
N GLU A 186 -18.75 4.22 -2.80
CA GLU A 186 -19.96 3.40 -2.79
C GLU A 186 -20.95 3.82 -3.89
N LYS A 187 -21.21 5.13 -4.02
CA LYS A 187 -22.09 5.64 -5.08
C LYS A 187 -21.56 5.36 -6.49
N ALA A 188 -20.26 5.55 -6.70
CA ALA A 188 -19.66 5.29 -8.00
C ALA A 188 -19.64 3.79 -8.34
N ALA A 189 -19.47 2.92 -7.34
CA ALA A 189 -19.61 1.48 -7.50
C ALA A 189 -21.04 1.07 -7.90
N GLU A 190 -22.06 1.64 -7.25
CA GLU A 190 -23.47 1.44 -7.62
C GLU A 190 -23.74 1.88 -9.06
N HIS A 191 -23.27 3.06 -9.47
CA HIS A 191 -23.42 3.58 -10.84
C HIS A 191 -22.88 2.61 -11.88
N TYR A 192 -21.68 2.07 -11.65
CA TYR A 192 -21.04 1.12 -12.57
C TYR A 192 -21.46 -0.34 -12.38
N LYS A 193 -22.36 -0.63 -11.42
CA LYS A 193 -22.83 -1.98 -11.09
C LYS A 193 -21.67 -2.94 -10.76
N VAL A 194 -20.75 -2.44 -9.93
CA VAL A 194 -19.64 -3.21 -9.34
C VAL A 194 -19.74 -3.12 -7.81
N THR A 195 -19.12 -4.07 -7.11
CA THR A 195 -19.20 -4.16 -5.65
C THR A 195 -17.84 -3.83 -5.03
N PRO A 196 -17.76 -2.89 -4.08
CA PRO A 196 -16.56 -2.70 -3.26
C PRO A 196 -16.26 -3.94 -2.44
N VAL A 197 -14.99 -4.33 -2.37
CA VAL A 197 -14.55 -5.45 -1.54
C VAL A 197 -14.55 -5.07 -0.04
N ASP A 198 -14.99 -5.99 0.80
CA ASP A 198 -15.07 -5.82 2.25
C ASP A 198 -13.67 -5.72 2.87
N GLY A 199 -13.51 -4.80 3.82
CA GLY A 199 -12.30 -4.73 4.65
C GLY A 199 -11.09 -4.07 3.99
N VAL A 200 -11.25 -3.52 2.78
CA VAL A 200 -10.20 -2.70 2.14
C VAL A 200 -10.11 -1.35 2.83
N LEU A 201 -8.89 -0.99 3.23
CA LEU A 201 -8.56 0.24 3.93
C LEU A 201 -7.49 1.02 3.17
N SER A 202 -7.75 2.31 2.98
CA SER A 202 -6.78 3.28 2.48
C SER A 202 -6.11 3.96 3.68
N HIS A 203 -4.79 3.87 3.82
CA HIS A 203 -4.08 4.24 5.05
C HIS A 203 -3.32 5.57 4.93
N MET A 204 -3.32 6.35 6.00
CA MET A 204 -2.36 7.44 6.15
C MET A 204 -0.97 6.85 6.43
N MET A 205 0.03 7.29 5.66
CA MET A 205 1.42 6.82 5.80
C MET A 205 2.29 7.85 6.52
N LYS A 206 3.32 7.34 7.21
CA LYS A 206 4.40 8.14 7.84
C LYS A 206 5.75 7.48 7.57
N ARG A 207 6.84 8.14 7.97
CA ARG A 207 8.18 7.51 7.95
C ARG A 207 8.13 6.19 8.74
N TYR A 208 8.52 5.09 8.09
CA TYR A 208 8.47 3.72 8.62
C TYR A 208 7.07 3.20 9.00
N ILE A 209 5.99 3.82 8.52
CA ILE A 209 4.62 3.36 8.80
C ILE A 209 3.81 3.35 7.49
N ILE A 210 3.56 2.14 6.96
CA ILE A 210 2.80 1.91 5.72
C ILE A 210 1.28 1.89 5.94
N ASP A 211 0.84 1.54 7.14
CA ASP A 211 -0.53 1.24 7.54
C ASP A 211 -0.89 1.99 8.84
N GLY A 212 -0.83 3.31 8.79
CA GLY A 212 -1.19 4.14 9.95
C GLY A 212 -2.63 3.91 10.40
N TYR A 213 -2.88 4.15 11.69
CA TYR A 213 -4.19 3.96 12.32
C TYR A 213 -5.32 4.81 11.70
N ARG A 214 -4.98 5.99 11.15
CA ARG A 214 -5.93 6.79 10.38
C ARG A 214 -6.09 6.14 9.00
N CYS A 215 -7.27 5.63 8.71
CA CYS A 215 -7.60 4.99 7.45
C CYS A 215 -8.99 5.38 6.94
N ILE A 216 -9.23 5.20 5.65
CA ILE A 216 -10.52 5.39 4.97
C ILE A 216 -11.04 3.99 4.60
N PRO A 217 -12.16 3.54 5.18
CA PRO A 217 -12.82 2.33 4.72
C PRO A 217 -13.36 2.51 3.30
N GLN A 218 -13.14 1.52 2.43
CA GLN A 218 -13.67 1.57 1.06
C GLN A 218 -15.21 1.55 1.03
N ARG A 219 -15.84 0.89 2.00
CA ARG A 219 -17.30 0.80 2.15
C ARG A 219 -17.73 0.74 3.61
N ARG A 220 -18.99 1.07 3.89
CA ARG A 220 -19.54 1.07 5.26
C ARG A 220 -19.99 -0.33 5.67
N VAL A 221 -19.20 -0.97 6.53
CA VAL A 221 -19.51 -2.26 7.15
C VAL A 221 -19.33 -2.10 8.65
N ALA A 222 -20.34 -2.46 9.45
CA ALA A 222 -20.37 -2.19 10.88
C ALA A 222 -19.10 -2.68 11.60
N GLU A 223 -18.60 -3.85 11.21
CA GLU A 223 -17.41 -4.48 11.77
C GLU A 223 -16.08 -3.79 11.38
N HIS A 224 -16.10 -2.96 10.33
CA HIS A 224 -14.91 -2.29 9.76
C HIS A 224 -14.99 -0.76 9.85
N MET A 225 -15.97 -0.23 10.59
CA MET A 225 -16.08 1.21 10.83
C MET A 225 -14.90 1.68 11.69
N VAL A 226 -14.34 2.82 11.32
CA VAL A 226 -13.28 3.49 12.06
C VAL A 226 -13.76 4.85 12.55
N HIS A 227 -13.03 5.43 13.49
CA HIS A 227 -13.31 6.79 13.96
C HIS A 227 -13.22 7.77 12.78
N ASP A 228 -14.13 8.76 12.75
CA ASP A 228 -14.16 9.74 11.67
C ASP A 228 -13.05 10.78 11.83
N TYR A 229 -12.44 11.20 10.73
CA TYR A 229 -11.36 12.18 10.75
C TYR A 229 -11.47 13.09 9.54
N ASP A 230 -11.05 14.34 9.71
CA ASP A 230 -10.84 15.25 8.60
C ASP A 230 -9.49 14.97 7.96
N LEU A 231 -9.46 15.00 6.63
CA LEU A 231 -8.21 15.03 5.89
C LEU A 231 -7.54 16.39 6.12
N GLU A 232 -6.22 16.40 6.21
CA GLU A 232 -5.44 17.60 6.50
C GLU A 232 -4.34 17.79 5.44
N LYS A 233 -3.75 18.98 5.44
CA LYS A 233 -2.58 19.26 4.61
C LYS A 233 -1.35 18.57 5.21
N ALA A 234 -0.30 18.46 4.40
CA ALA A 234 0.96 17.81 4.75
C ALA A 234 0.82 16.32 5.09
N GLN A 235 -0.23 15.66 4.60
CA GLN A 235 -0.46 14.23 4.79
C GLN A 235 -0.07 13.43 3.54
N VAL A 236 0.29 12.17 3.76
CA VAL A 236 0.54 11.16 2.73
C VAL A 236 -0.43 10.02 2.95
N TRP A 237 -1.08 9.57 1.88
CA TRP A 237 -2.07 8.51 1.95
C TRP A 237 -1.83 7.45 0.88
N THR A 238 -2.16 6.20 1.18
CA THR A 238 -2.54 5.22 0.16
C THR A 238 -4.02 5.40 -0.12
N LEU A 239 -4.39 5.46 -1.39
CA LEU A 239 -5.78 5.30 -1.83
C LEU A 239 -5.86 3.94 -2.52
N ASP A 240 -6.53 3.00 -1.85
CA ASP A 240 -6.66 1.60 -2.23
C ASP A 240 -8.12 1.28 -2.59
N ILE A 241 -8.35 0.91 -3.86
CA ILE A 241 -9.68 0.65 -4.40
C ILE A 241 -9.68 -0.74 -5.04
N VAL A 242 -10.50 -1.63 -4.48
CA VAL A 242 -10.71 -2.98 -5.01
C VAL A 242 -12.19 -3.19 -5.29
N MET A 243 -12.54 -3.42 -6.55
CA MET A 243 -13.92 -3.75 -6.93
C MET A 243 -13.99 -5.18 -7.45
N THR A 244 -15.17 -5.76 -7.32
CA THR A 244 -15.48 -7.07 -7.86
C THR A 244 -16.82 -7.04 -8.60
N SER A 245 -16.97 -7.95 -9.56
CA SER A 245 -18.29 -8.28 -10.12
C SER A 245 -19.17 -9.10 -9.16
N GLY A 246 -18.56 -9.66 -8.11
CA GLY A 246 -19.21 -10.52 -7.12
C GLY A 246 -19.81 -9.76 -5.94
N LYS A 247 -19.75 -10.38 -4.76
CA LYS A 247 -20.37 -9.85 -3.53
C LYS A 247 -19.42 -9.04 -2.65
N GLY A 248 -18.12 -9.05 -2.92
CA GLY A 248 -17.10 -8.35 -2.13
C GLY A 248 -16.73 -9.07 -0.82
N LYS A 249 -17.29 -10.26 -0.57
CA LYS A 249 -17.09 -11.01 0.67
C LYS A 249 -16.03 -12.08 0.48
N LEU A 250 -14.79 -11.69 0.76
CA LEU A 250 -13.64 -12.56 0.54
C LEU A 250 -13.59 -13.71 1.54
N LYS A 251 -12.95 -14.79 1.12
CA LYS A 251 -12.70 -15.97 1.95
C LYS A 251 -11.25 -16.39 1.85
N GLU A 252 -10.71 -16.83 2.97
CA GLU A 252 -9.50 -17.64 2.97
C GLU A 252 -9.79 -19.00 2.32
N ARG A 253 -8.76 -19.59 1.70
CA ARG A 253 -8.74 -20.95 1.19
C ARG A 253 -7.55 -21.68 1.80
N ASP A 254 -7.23 -22.88 1.32
CA ASP A 254 -6.08 -23.68 1.78
C ASP A 254 -4.70 -23.09 1.38
N ALA A 255 -4.62 -21.79 1.11
CA ALA A 255 -3.40 -21.08 0.77
C ALA A 255 -2.72 -20.54 2.04
N ARG A 256 -1.45 -20.87 2.22
CA ARG A 256 -0.65 -20.36 3.36
C ARG A 256 -0.26 -18.90 3.11
N PRO A 257 -0.30 -18.02 4.12
CA PRO A 257 0.22 -16.67 4.00
C PRO A 257 1.68 -16.66 3.52
N CYS A 258 1.96 -15.86 2.49
CA CYS A 258 3.32 -15.67 1.98
C CYS A 258 3.93 -14.34 2.43
N VAL A 259 3.10 -13.39 2.87
CA VAL A 259 3.49 -12.05 3.29
C VAL A 259 3.25 -11.90 4.79
N PHE A 260 4.19 -11.25 5.47
CA PHE A 260 4.16 -11.01 6.90
C PHE A 260 4.63 -9.58 7.18
N LYS A 261 4.24 -9.03 8.32
CA LYS A 261 4.74 -7.76 8.85
C LYS A 261 5.06 -7.90 10.33
N VAL A 262 6.04 -7.18 10.85
CA VAL A 262 6.30 -7.12 12.30
C VAL A 262 5.13 -6.43 13.02
N ALA A 263 4.74 -6.99 14.16
CA ALA A 263 3.81 -6.35 15.10
C ALA A 263 4.60 -5.40 16.01
N LEU A 264 4.50 -4.08 15.77
CA LEU A 264 5.31 -3.07 16.44
C LEU A 264 5.00 -2.93 17.94
N ASP A 265 3.82 -3.37 18.36
CA ASP A 265 3.32 -3.37 19.73
C ASP A 265 3.62 -4.69 20.48
N SER A 266 4.28 -5.64 19.82
CA SER A 266 4.57 -6.94 20.41
C SER A 266 5.76 -6.89 21.37
N ASN A 267 5.54 -7.39 22.60
CA ASN A 267 6.60 -7.57 23.61
C ASN A 267 7.11 -9.03 23.68
N TYR A 268 6.77 -9.86 22.69
CA TYR A 268 7.13 -11.28 22.72
C TYR A 268 8.59 -11.51 22.35
N SER A 269 9.34 -12.20 23.21
CA SER A 269 10.68 -12.69 22.91
C SER A 269 10.62 -14.08 22.28
N VAL A 270 11.08 -14.20 21.04
CA VAL A 270 11.10 -15.47 20.31
C VAL A 270 12.02 -16.50 20.98
N LYS A 271 11.58 -17.76 21.00
CA LYS A 271 12.24 -18.83 21.75
C LYS A 271 12.98 -19.81 20.85
N MET A 272 12.40 -20.20 19.71
CA MET A 272 13.06 -21.18 18.83
C MET A 272 14.23 -20.54 18.09
N GLU A 273 15.27 -21.32 17.86
CA GLU A 273 16.46 -20.87 17.11
C GLU A 273 16.10 -20.43 15.68
N SER A 274 15.16 -21.14 15.03
CA SER A 274 14.65 -20.75 13.72
C SER A 274 13.92 -19.40 13.73
N ALA A 275 13.25 -19.03 14.83
CA ALA A 275 12.58 -17.74 14.94
C ALA A 275 13.58 -16.62 15.25
N LYS A 276 14.62 -16.88 16.06
CA LYS A 276 15.72 -15.93 16.30
C LYS A 276 16.48 -15.60 15.03
N GLU A 277 16.76 -16.61 14.20
CA GLU A 277 17.41 -16.42 12.88
C GLU A 277 16.55 -15.52 11.98
N VAL A 278 15.25 -15.80 11.88
CA VAL A 278 14.30 -14.99 11.10
C VAL A 278 14.17 -13.57 11.66
N GLN A 279 14.04 -13.40 12.97
CA GLN A 279 13.93 -12.09 13.59
C GLN A 279 15.15 -11.22 13.30
N LYS A 280 16.36 -11.77 13.46
CA LYS A 280 17.61 -11.07 13.12
C LYS A 280 17.65 -10.63 11.65
N GLU A 281 17.21 -11.50 10.75
CA GLU A 281 17.13 -11.16 9.32
C GLU A 281 16.14 -10.02 9.08
N ILE A 282 14.95 -10.08 9.70
CA ILE A 282 13.91 -9.05 9.57
C ILE A 282 14.40 -7.70 10.06
N ASP A 283 14.95 -7.65 11.28
CA ASP A 283 15.44 -6.41 11.91
C ASP A 283 16.53 -5.74 11.04
N SER A 284 17.31 -6.54 10.32
CA SER A 284 18.39 -6.04 9.46
C SER A 284 17.95 -5.61 8.05
N LYS A 285 16.83 -6.14 7.53
CA LYS A 285 16.47 -6.01 6.10
C LYS A 285 15.17 -5.24 5.84
N TYR A 286 14.19 -5.32 6.73
CA TYR A 286 12.82 -4.85 6.44
C TYR A 286 12.32 -3.76 7.38
N ALA A 287 13.05 -3.44 8.44
CA ALA A 287 12.62 -2.51 9.48
C ALA A 287 11.18 -2.86 9.94
N THR A 288 10.21 -2.00 9.65
CA THR A 288 8.79 -2.17 10.00
C THR A 288 7.91 -2.62 8.83
N PHE A 289 8.48 -2.75 7.63
CA PHE A 289 7.75 -2.99 6.39
C PHE A 289 7.38 -4.47 6.21
N PRO A 290 6.24 -4.74 5.53
CA PRO A 290 5.91 -6.09 5.09
C PRO A 290 6.99 -6.73 4.24
N PHE A 291 7.15 -8.05 4.39
CA PHE A 291 8.11 -8.87 3.65
C PHE A 291 7.48 -10.20 3.23
N ALA A 292 7.96 -10.74 2.11
CA ALA A 292 7.57 -12.07 1.66
C ALA A 292 8.53 -13.12 2.22
N ILE A 293 8.00 -14.27 2.64
CA ILE A 293 8.81 -15.40 3.11
C ILE A 293 9.86 -15.84 2.09
N ARG A 294 9.57 -15.71 0.79
CA ARG A 294 10.52 -16.07 -0.29
C ARG A 294 11.79 -15.21 -0.31
N ASN A 295 11.76 -14.04 0.34
CA ASN A 295 12.89 -13.13 0.40
C ASN A 295 13.77 -13.39 1.64
N LEU A 296 13.36 -14.32 2.51
CA LEU A 296 14.15 -14.76 3.65
C LEU A 296 15.17 -15.82 3.24
N GLU A 297 16.38 -15.70 3.75
CA GLU A 297 17.48 -16.64 3.56
C GLU A 297 17.50 -17.74 4.64
N ALA A 298 16.85 -17.50 5.78
CA ALA A 298 16.75 -18.46 6.88
C ALA A 298 16.17 -19.82 6.44
N LYS A 299 16.94 -20.90 6.65
CA LYS A 299 16.59 -22.25 6.13
C LYS A 299 15.27 -22.80 6.65
N LYS A 300 14.90 -22.42 7.88
CA LYS A 300 13.66 -22.84 8.54
C LYS A 300 12.70 -21.67 8.74
N ALA A 301 12.70 -20.71 7.80
CA ALA A 301 11.89 -19.49 7.87
C ALA A 301 10.43 -19.74 8.23
N ARG A 302 9.78 -20.71 7.57
CA ARG A 302 8.37 -21.05 7.82
C ARG A 302 8.12 -21.49 9.27
N LEU A 303 9.03 -22.29 9.83
CA LEU A 303 8.89 -22.77 11.21
C LEU A 303 9.04 -21.60 12.20
N GLY A 304 10.01 -20.72 11.98
CA GLY A 304 10.20 -19.51 12.78
C GLY A 304 8.98 -18.58 12.72
N LEU A 305 8.50 -18.29 11.50
CA LEU A 305 7.32 -17.44 11.30
C LEU A 305 6.05 -18.02 11.92
N ASN A 306 5.88 -19.35 11.95
CA ASN A 306 4.74 -19.97 12.63
C ASN A 306 4.74 -19.71 14.14
N GLU A 307 5.91 -19.76 14.80
CA GLU A 307 6.03 -19.36 16.21
C GLU A 307 5.71 -17.88 16.37
N MET A 308 6.37 -17.03 15.59
CA MET A 308 6.22 -15.58 15.68
C MET A 308 4.76 -15.15 15.46
N ALA A 309 4.07 -15.71 14.47
CA ALA A 309 2.67 -15.41 14.19
C ALA A 309 1.73 -15.91 15.30
N LYS A 310 1.96 -17.13 15.81
CA LYS A 310 1.18 -17.70 16.91
C LYS A 310 1.25 -16.84 18.18
N HIS A 311 2.38 -16.15 18.39
CA HIS A 311 2.61 -15.31 19.55
C HIS A 311 2.46 -13.80 19.27
N GLY A 312 1.94 -13.43 18.10
CA GLY A 312 1.68 -12.04 17.75
C GLY A 312 2.95 -11.18 17.62
N ALA A 313 4.10 -11.77 17.31
CA ALA A 313 5.33 -11.03 16.97
C ALA A 313 5.35 -10.60 15.49
N VAL A 314 4.65 -11.34 14.63
CA VAL A 314 4.38 -10.95 13.24
C VAL A 314 2.90 -11.13 12.91
N ILE A 315 2.42 -10.30 12.00
CA ILE A 315 1.06 -10.30 11.47
C ILE A 315 1.11 -10.96 10.09
N PRO A 316 0.47 -12.12 9.88
CA PRO A 316 0.34 -12.72 8.55
C PRO A 316 -0.65 -11.93 7.70
N TYR A 317 -0.35 -11.79 6.42
CA TYR A 317 -1.23 -11.19 5.43
C TYR A 317 -1.86 -12.35 4.63
N PRO A 318 -3.12 -12.74 4.91
CA PRO A 318 -3.73 -13.90 4.28
C PRO A 318 -3.98 -13.64 2.80
N ILE A 319 -3.95 -14.72 2.01
CA ILE A 319 -4.36 -14.69 0.60
C ILE A 319 -5.87 -14.88 0.56
N LEU A 320 -6.56 -13.85 0.09
CA LEU A 320 -8.02 -13.80 0.10
C LEU A 320 -8.58 -13.96 -1.30
N PHE A 321 -9.71 -14.67 -1.39
CA PHE A 321 -10.34 -15.02 -2.65
C PHE A 321 -11.80 -14.58 -2.67
N GLU A 322 -12.22 -14.04 -3.81
CA GLU A 322 -13.63 -13.94 -4.18
C GLU A 322 -14.14 -15.30 -4.71
N LYS A 323 -15.46 -15.41 -4.91
CA LYS A 323 -16.07 -16.56 -5.56
C LYS A 323 -15.44 -16.82 -6.93
N GLU A 324 -15.22 -18.10 -7.24
CA GLU A 324 -14.71 -18.53 -8.54
C GLU A 324 -15.65 -18.09 -9.69
N GLY A 325 -15.06 -17.64 -10.80
CA GLY A 325 -15.77 -17.04 -11.94
C GLY A 325 -16.14 -15.56 -11.76
N GLU A 326 -15.89 -14.97 -10.59
CA GLU A 326 -15.95 -13.52 -10.41
C GLU A 326 -14.62 -12.86 -10.77
N VAL A 327 -14.71 -11.61 -11.25
CA VAL A 327 -13.57 -10.79 -11.63
C VAL A 327 -13.36 -9.73 -10.58
N VAL A 328 -12.10 -9.53 -10.22
CA VAL A 328 -11.67 -8.48 -9.29
C VAL A 328 -10.77 -7.51 -10.04
N ALA A 329 -10.77 -6.23 -9.67
CA ALA A 329 -9.75 -5.29 -10.08
C ALA A 329 -9.31 -4.45 -8.90
N HIS A 330 -8.00 -4.29 -8.77
CA HIS A 330 -7.28 -3.61 -7.70
C HIS A 330 -6.44 -2.48 -8.30
N PHE A 331 -6.71 -1.25 -7.87
CA PHE A 331 -5.83 -0.13 -8.12
C PHE A 331 -5.54 0.59 -6.81
N LYS A 332 -4.25 0.80 -6.55
CA LYS A 332 -3.74 1.50 -5.37
C LYS A 332 -2.73 2.53 -5.80
N ILE A 333 -2.84 3.73 -5.22
CA ILE A 333 -1.90 4.83 -5.46
C ILE A 333 -1.45 5.46 -4.16
N THR A 334 -0.26 6.05 -4.17
CA THR A 334 0.26 6.91 -3.12
C THR A 334 -0.05 8.36 -3.48
N VAL A 335 -0.62 9.12 -2.54
CA VAL A 335 -1.12 10.48 -2.73
C VAL A 335 -0.45 11.42 -1.72
N LEU A 336 0.08 12.53 -2.21
CA LEU A 336 0.58 13.63 -1.39
C LEU A 336 -0.48 14.73 -1.30
N ILE A 337 -0.96 15.04 -0.10
CA ILE A 337 -1.90 16.15 0.14
C ILE A 337 -1.10 17.35 0.66
N SER A 338 -0.56 18.13 -0.27
CA SER A 338 0.20 19.34 0.07
C SER A 338 -0.70 20.55 0.33
N ASN A 339 -0.11 21.69 0.67
CA ASN A 339 -0.84 22.96 0.80
C ASN A 339 -1.45 23.46 -0.53
N LYS A 340 -0.89 23.05 -1.68
CA LYS A 340 -1.22 23.60 -3.00
C LYS A 340 -1.99 22.62 -3.89
N LYS A 341 -1.81 21.32 -3.69
CA LYS A 341 -2.39 20.29 -4.55
C LYS A 341 -2.47 18.92 -3.87
N ILE A 342 -3.38 18.10 -4.38
CA ILE A 342 -3.46 16.65 -4.19
C ILE A 342 -2.69 16.01 -5.35
N GLU A 343 -1.59 15.33 -5.06
CA GLU A 343 -0.69 14.79 -6.08
C GLU A 343 -0.60 13.26 -5.95
N PRO A 344 -1.24 12.48 -6.83
CA PRO A 344 -0.94 11.06 -6.96
C PRO A 344 0.47 10.91 -7.55
N ILE A 345 1.36 10.20 -6.85
CA ILE A 345 2.76 10.02 -7.27
C ILE A 345 3.05 8.61 -7.84
N THR A 346 2.22 7.62 -7.52
CA THR A 346 2.24 6.29 -8.14
C THR A 346 1.00 6.05 -9.00
N GLY A 347 1.06 5.00 -9.81
CA GLY A 347 -0.01 4.55 -10.68
C GLY A 347 0.32 4.71 -12.16
N LEU A 348 -0.20 3.80 -12.96
CA LEU A 348 -0.15 3.85 -14.42
C LEU A 348 -1.57 4.04 -14.97
N LYS A 349 -1.66 4.46 -16.23
CA LYS A 349 -2.94 4.44 -16.95
C LYS A 349 -3.36 2.98 -17.19
N PRO A 350 -4.65 2.66 -17.12
CA PRO A 350 -5.13 1.32 -17.42
C PRO A 350 -4.96 1.05 -18.92
N GLN A 351 -5.12 -0.22 -19.29
CA GLN A 351 -5.28 -0.61 -20.69
C GLN A 351 -6.41 0.18 -21.35
N LYS A 352 -6.30 0.39 -22.66
CA LYS A 352 -7.36 1.04 -23.43
C LYS A 352 -8.62 0.19 -23.32
N ALA A 353 -9.75 0.84 -23.02
CA ALA A 353 -11.00 0.18 -22.70
C ALA A 353 -12.19 0.89 -23.35
N PRO A 354 -13.33 0.19 -23.52
CA PRO A 354 -14.59 0.84 -23.87
C PRO A 354 -14.93 1.95 -22.87
N ALA A 355 -15.46 3.07 -23.36
CA ALA A 355 -15.95 4.12 -22.48
C ALA A 355 -17.13 3.59 -21.65
N LEU A 356 -17.09 3.86 -20.34
CA LEU A 356 -18.24 3.62 -19.47
C LEU A 356 -19.23 4.78 -19.56
N GLU A 357 -20.49 4.48 -19.22
CA GLU A 357 -21.53 5.49 -19.11
C GLU A 357 -21.12 6.59 -18.11
N PRO A 358 -21.26 7.87 -18.47
CA PRO A 358 -20.89 8.97 -17.59
C PRO A 358 -21.76 8.99 -16.34
N TYR A 359 -21.23 9.54 -15.25
CA TYR A 359 -22.01 9.71 -14.01
C TYR A 359 -23.28 10.52 -14.24
N THR A 360 -24.37 10.09 -13.62
CA THR A 360 -25.66 10.81 -13.61
C THR A 360 -26.00 11.37 -12.24
N ASP A 361 -25.43 10.83 -11.16
CA ASP A 361 -25.62 11.34 -9.79
C ASP A 361 -24.93 12.71 -9.61
N GLU A 362 -25.62 13.65 -8.98
CA GLU A 362 -25.16 15.03 -8.81
C GLU A 362 -23.88 15.14 -7.96
N MET A 363 -23.75 14.29 -6.92
CA MET A 363 -22.55 14.26 -6.08
C MET A 363 -21.36 13.78 -6.90
N LEU A 364 -21.49 12.70 -7.66
CA LEU A 364 -20.41 12.19 -8.51
C LEU A 364 -20.02 13.18 -9.60
N LEU A 365 -21.00 13.85 -10.22
CA LEU A 365 -20.76 14.92 -11.19
C LEU A 365 -20.03 16.12 -10.58
N ALA A 366 -20.40 16.53 -9.37
CA ALA A 366 -19.75 17.61 -8.64
C ALA A 366 -18.30 17.23 -8.26
N THR A 367 -18.11 16.05 -7.68
CA THR A 367 -16.79 15.53 -7.28
C THR A 367 -15.86 15.39 -8.49
N ASN A 368 -16.35 14.89 -9.62
CA ASN A 368 -15.53 14.70 -10.82
C ASN A 368 -15.06 16.03 -11.45
N LYS A 369 -15.74 17.15 -11.16
CA LYS A 369 -15.33 18.51 -11.57
C LYS A 369 -14.28 19.13 -10.64
N LEU A 370 -14.03 18.57 -9.46
CA LEU A 370 -13.07 19.12 -8.52
C LEU A 370 -11.64 19.02 -9.05
N SER A 371 -10.90 20.13 -9.01
CA SER A 371 -9.50 20.22 -9.47
C SER A 371 -8.54 19.65 -8.44
N LEU A 372 -7.53 18.87 -8.85
CA LEU A 372 -6.48 18.43 -7.93
C LEU A 372 -5.59 19.58 -7.41
N SER A 373 -5.69 20.78 -7.98
CA SER A 373 -5.17 22.00 -7.35
C SER A 373 -6.08 22.45 -6.20
N LEU A 374 -5.47 22.79 -5.06
CA LEU A 374 -6.10 23.36 -3.88
C LEU A 374 -5.97 24.89 -3.82
N GLU A 375 -5.27 25.48 -4.79
CA GLU A 375 -5.18 26.93 -4.91
C GLU A 375 -6.56 27.48 -5.30
N LYS A 376 -7.02 28.48 -4.57
CA LYS A 376 -8.25 29.19 -4.93
C LYS A 376 -8.03 29.82 -6.30
N LYS A 377 -8.83 29.44 -7.31
CA LYS A 377 -8.88 30.20 -8.57
C LYS A 377 -9.22 31.63 -8.18
N ALA A 378 -8.35 32.58 -8.47
CA ALA A 378 -8.66 33.99 -8.32
C ALA A 378 -9.99 34.24 -9.05
N ALA A 379 -10.99 34.78 -8.34
CA ALA A 379 -12.23 35.20 -8.96
C ALA A 379 -11.85 36.22 -10.04
N LYS A 380 -12.16 35.89 -11.30
CA LYS A 380 -11.94 36.78 -12.44
C LYS A 380 -13.06 37.79 -12.52
#